data_AF-A0A9J6RCC9-F1
#
_entry.id   AF-A0A9J6RCC9-F1
#
_cell.length_a   1.000
_cell.length_b   1.000
_cell.length_c   1.000
_cell.angle_alpha   90.00
_cell.angle_beta   90.00
_cell.angle_gamma   90.00
#
_symmetry.space_group_name_H-M   'P 1'
#
loop_
_entity.id
_entity.type
_entity.pdbx_description
1 polymer ?
#
loop_
_entity_poly.entity_id
_entity_poly.type
_entity_poly.pdbx_seq_one_letter_code
_entity_poly.pdbx_strand_id
1 'polypeptide(L)'
;MGALQDIIIRLAELYSVAIIIYILMSWFPGSRDSSIGRFLAGIVEPYLEPFRSIIPPIGMIDISALVAIITLRLAMSGLHVLFGMF
;
A
#
# COMPACT_ATOMS: atom_id res chain seq x y z
N MET A 1 9.59 -22.73 -4.85
CA MET A 1 9.32 -21.48 -4.11
C MET A 1 8.86 -21.89 -2.72
N GLY A 2 9.47 -21.34 -1.67
CA GLY A 2 9.20 -21.78 -0.30
C GLY A 2 7.84 -21.30 0.20
N ALA A 3 7.15 -22.08 1.03
CA ALA A 3 5.83 -21.69 1.58
C ALA A 3 5.85 -20.31 2.27
N LEU A 4 6.97 -19.96 2.92
CA LEU A 4 7.18 -18.64 3.51
C LEU A 4 7.18 -17.51 2.47
N GLN A 5 7.88 -17.71 1.35
CA GLN A 5 7.96 -16.75 0.25
C GLN A 5 6.57 -16.48 -0.32
N ASP A 6 5.78 -17.53 -0.55
CA ASP A 6 4.43 -17.42 -1.11
C ASP A 6 3.48 -16.68 -0.16
N ILE A 7 3.59 -16.94 1.15
CA ILE A 7 2.79 -16.24 2.17
C ILE A 7 3.13 -14.74 2.17
N ILE A 8 4.42 -14.39 2.17
CA ILE A 8 4.85 -12.98 2.18
C ILE A 8 4.36 -12.25 0.91
N ILE A 9 4.48 -12.89 -0.26
CA ILE A 9 4.03 -12.32 -1.52
C ILE A 9 2.52 -12.06 -1.49
N ARG A 10 1.72 -13.03 -1.08
CA ARG A 10 0.26 -12.88 -1.01
C ARG A 10 -0.17 -11.81 -0.01
N LEU A 11 0.51 -11.70 1.13
CA LEU A 11 0.22 -10.66 2.12
C LEU A 11 0.54 -9.26 1.58
N ALA A 12 1.66 -9.10 0.86
CA ALA A 12 2.01 -7.83 0.24
C ALA A 12 1.07 -7.43 -0.91
N GLU A 13 0.59 -8.40 -1.69
CA GLU A 13 -0.44 -8.18 -2.71
C GLU A 13 -1.76 -7.72 -2.06
N LEU A 14 -2.20 -8.41 -0.99
CA LEU A 14 -3.39 -8.01 -0.24
C LEU A 14 -3.24 -6.60 0.35
N TYR A 15 -2.07 -6.28 0.90
CA TYR A 15 -1.76 -4.95 1.43
C TYR A 15 -1.78 -3.89 0.32
N SER A 16 -1.24 -4.19 -0.86
CA SER A 16 -1.31 -3.31 -2.03
C SER A 16 -2.75 -3.01 -2.45
N VAL A 17 -3.63 -4.02 -2.44
CA VAL A 17 -5.06 -3.84 -2.71
C VAL A 17 -5.72 -2.98 -1.63
N ALA A 18 -5.38 -3.19 -0.35
CA ALA A 18 -5.90 -2.37 0.74
C ALA A 18 -5.51 -0.89 0.59
N ILE A 19 -4.27 -0.60 0.19
CA ILE A 19 -3.81 0.76 -0.13
C ILE A 19 -4.67 1.35 -1.26
N ILE A 20 -4.87 0.61 -2.35
CA ILE A 20 -5.67 1.07 -3.50
C ILE A 20 -7.10 1.41 -3.08
N ILE A 21 -7.75 0.51 -2.33
CA ILE A 21 -9.11 0.74 -1.81
C ILE A 21 -9.13 2.02 -0.96
N TYR A 22 -8.17 2.19 -0.05
CA TYR A 22 -8.10 3.35 0.82
C TYR A 22 -7.89 4.69 0.09
N ILE A 23 -7.12 4.68 -1.01
CA ILE A 23 -6.98 5.85 -1.90
C ILE A 23 -8.28 6.10 -2.66
N LEU A 24 -8.90 5.08 -3.22
CA LEU A 24 -10.17 5.25 -3.94
C LEU A 24 -11.28 5.77 -3.00
N MET A 25 -11.24 5.40 -1.72
CA MET A 25 -12.12 5.95 -0.70
C MET A 25 -11.95 7.47 -0.53
N SER A 26 -10.76 8.07 -0.71
CA SER A 26 -10.68 9.55 -0.69
C SER A 26 -11.52 10.23 -1.76
N TRP A 27 -11.83 9.55 -2.87
CA TRP A 27 -12.59 10.15 -3.95
C TRP A 27 -14.09 10.25 -3.64
N PHE A 28 -14.56 9.46 -2.66
CA PHE A 28 -15.94 9.48 -2.21
C PHE A 28 -16.04 10.20 -0.85
N PRO A 29 -16.71 11.36 -0.78
CA PRO A 29 -16.88 12.11 0.47
C PRO A 29 -17.47 11.25 1.59
N GLY A 30 -16.89 11.32 2.79
CA GLY A 30 -17.36 10.58 3.98
C GLY A 30 -17.05 9.08 4.01
N SER A 31 -16.48 8.50 2.95
CA SER A 31 -16.21 7.06 2.94
C SER A 31 -15.04 6.67 3.85
N ARG A 32 -14.01 7.51 3.98
CA ARG A 32 -12.89 7.30 4.93
C ARG A 32 -13.34 7.34 6.39
N ASP A 33 -14.40 8.07 6.70
CA ASP A 33 -14.98 8.17 8.04
C ASP A 33 -15.87 6.98 8.40
N SER A 34 -16.11 6.06 7.46
CA SER A 34 -16.79 4.80 7.75
C SER A 34 -15.93 3.90 8.67
N SER A 35 -16.55 2.93 9.33
CA SER A 35 -15.82 1.94 10.15
C SER A 35 -14.76 1.18 9.35
N ILE A 36 -15.04 0.90 8.07
CA ILE A 36 -14.10 0.24 7.15
C ILE A 36 -12.96 1.19 6.79
N GLY A 37 -13.27 2.46 6.54
CA GLY A 37 -12.28 3.49 6.22
C GLY A 37 -11.30 3.73 7.36
N ARG A 38 -11.79 3.85 8.59
CA ARG A 38 -10.93 3.96 9.79
C ARG A 38 -10.08 2.73 10.03
N PHE A 39 -10.63 1.53 9.81
CA PHE A 39 -9.88 0.28 9.91
C PHE A 39 -8.74 0.24 8.89
N LEU A 40 -9.02 0.55 7.62
CA LEU A 40 -8.01 0.61 6.58
C LEU A 40 -6.96 1.69 6.86
N ALA A 41 -7.37 2.86 7.34
CA ALA A 41 -6.45 3.93 7.74
C ALA A 41 -5.45 3.43 8.80
N GLY A 42 -5.90 2.71 9.82
CA GLY A 42 -5.01 2.16 10.85
C GLY A 42 -3.95 1.17 10.33
N ILE A 43 -4.21 0.54 9.19
CA ILE A 43 -3.30 -0.44 8.56
C ILE A 43 -2.40 0.24 7.52
N VAL A 44 -2.94 1.20 6.78
CA VAL A 44 -2.33 1.77 5.58
C VAL A 44 -1.59 3.08 5.87
N GLU A 45 -2.10 3.94 6.77
CA GLU A 45 -1.50 5.26 7.06
C GLU A 45 -0.05 5.19 7.56
N PRO A 46 0.34 4.27 8.47
CA PRO A 46 1.74 4.21 8.92
C PRO A 46 2.74 4.00 7.78
N TYR A 47 2.31 3.35 6.69
CA TYR A 47 3.12 3.19 5.48
C TYR A 47 3.01 4.39 4.54
N LEU A 48 1.84 5.01 4.39
CA LEU A 48 1.64 6.14 3.47
C LEU A 48 2.16 7.48 4.00
N GLU A 49 2.16 7.69 5.31
CA GLU A 49 2.53 8.94 5.97
C GLU A 49 3.96 9.41 5.60
N PRO A 50 4.99 8.55 5.57
CA PRO A 50 6.31 8.95 5.10
C PRO A 50 6.32 9.47 3.65
N PHE A 51 5.55 8.84 2.75
CA PHE A 51 5.48 9.27 1.35
C PHE A 51 4.73 10.59 1.20
N ARG A 52 3.65 10.78 1.96
CA ARG A 52 2.86 12.03 1.99
C ARG A 52 3.65 13.20 2.57
N SER A 53 4.54 12.91 3.50
CA SER A 53 5.44 13.92 4.08
C SER A 53 6.46 14.45 3.07
N ILE A 54 6.86 13.62 2.09
CA ILE A 54 7.80 14.00 1.03
C ILE A 54 7.06 14.60 -0.17
N ILE A 55 5.95 14.00 -0.58
CA ILE A 55 5.14 14.42 -1.73
C ILE A 55 3.71 14.62 -1.23
N PRO A 56 3.32 15.84 -0.85
CA PRO A 56 1.95 16.10 -0.42
C PRO A 56 0.96 15.83 -1.57
N PRO A 57 -0.27 15.36 -1.27
CA PRO A 57 -1.29 15.15 -2.28
C PRO A 57 -1.67 16.46 -2.97
N ILE A 58 -1.86 16.41 -4.29
CA ILE A 58 -2.23 17.56 -5.10
C ILE A 58 -3.73 17.47 -5.41
N GLY A 59 -4.54 18.25 -4.70
CA GLY A 59 -5.99 18.19 -4.80
C GLY A 59 -6.53 16.82 -4.35
N MET A 60 -7.26 16.13 -5.24
CA MET A 60 -7.82 14.79 -4.98
C MET A 60 -6.89 13.64 -5.41
N ILE A 61 -5.73 13.96 -6.00
CA ILE A 61 -4.79 12.97 -6.54
C ILE A 61 -3.67 12.75 -5.52
N ASP A 62 -3.64 11.54 -4.95
CA ASP A 62 -2.63 11.10 -3.99
C ASP A 62 -1.42 10.51 -4.75
N ILE A 63 -0.55 11.40 -5.25
CA ILE A 63 0.70 11.01 -5.94
C ILE A 63 1.61 10.23 -4.98
N SER A 64 1.68 10.61 -3.71
CA SER A 64 2.41 9.88 -2.67
C SER A 64 2.00 8.41 -2.60
N ALA A 65 0.71 8.10 -2.72
CA ALA A 65 0.25 6.74 -2.61
C ALA A 65 0.54 5.91 -3.88
N LEU A 66 0.60 6.53 -5.06
CA LEU A 66 1.15 5.87 -6.25
C LEU A 66 2.62 5.50 -6.06
N VAL A 67 3.42 6.43 -5.55
CA VAL A 67 4.84 6.19 -5.24
C VAL A 67 4.98 5.07 -4.21
N ALA A 68 4.17 5.08 -3.16
CA ALA A 68 4.15 4.03 -2.14
C ALA A 68 3.85 2.65 -2.76
N ILE A 69 2.83 2.53 -3.63
CA ILE A 69 2.53 1.27 -4.32
C ILE A 69 3.71 0.81 -5.19
N ILE A 70 4.37 1.73 -5.91
CA ILE A 70 5.55 1.40 -6.73
C ILE A 70 6.69 0.90 -5.85
N THR A 71 6.99 1.59 -4.75
CA THR A 71 8.01 1.19 -3.79
C THR A 71 7.73 -0.20 -3.23
N LEU A 72 6.48 -0.50 -2.86
CA LEU A 72 6.08 -1.82 -2.38
C LEU A 72 6.29 -2.90 -3.45
N ARG A 73 5.91 -2.63 -4.70
CA ARG A 73 6.13 -3.57 -5.83
C ARG A 73 7.61 -3.84 -6.08
N LEU A 74 8.45 -2.81 -6.02
CA LEU A 74 9.90 -2.95 -6.16
C LEU A 74 10.49 -3.78 -5.02
N ALA A 75 10.05 -3.54 -3.77
CA ALA A 75 10.46 -4.34 -2.63
C ALA A 75 10.10 -5.82 -2.80
N MET A 76 8.89 -6.11 -3.30
CA MET A 76 8.44 -7.49 -3.57
C MET A 76 9.23 -8.15 -4.70
N SER A 77 9.53 -7.42 -5.78
CA SER A 77 10.38 -7.92 -6.85
C SER A 77 11.79 -8.23 -6.33
N GLY A 78 12.36 -7.35 -5.50
CA GLY A 78 13.66 -7.57 -4.87
C GLY A 78 13.66 -8.80 -3.96
N LEU A 79 12.62 -8.96 -3.15
CA LEU A 79 12.42 -10.14 -2.32
C LEU A 79 12.44 -11.42 -3.17
N HIS A 80 11.67 -11.44 -4.27
CA HIS A 80 11.62 -12.59 -5.17
C HIS A 80 13.00 -12.97 -5.74
N VAL A 81 13.79 -11.96 -6.14
CA VAL A 81 15.16 -12.17 -6.63
C VAL A 81 16.05 -12.77 -5.53
N LEU A 82 16.04 -12.21 -4.32
CA LEU A 82 16.85 -12.68 -3.21
C LEU A 82 16.54 -14.13 -2.83
N PHE A 83 15.26 -14.53 -2.79
CA PHE A 83 14.87 -15.92 -2.53
C PHE A 83 15.21 -16.88 -3.67
N GLY A 84 15.34 -16.38 -4.90
CA GLY A 84 15.79 -17.18 -6.05
C GLY A 84 17.31 -17.35 -6.13
N MET A 85 18.08 -16.62 -5.32
CA MET A 85 19.55 -16.71 -5.27
C MET A 85 20.06 -17.84 -4.36
N PHE A 86 19.21 -18.37 -3.49
CA PHE A 86 19.51 -19.48 -2.57
C PHE A 86 18.74 -20.74 -2.98
#